data_AF-A0A3D0IBM2-F1
#
_entry.id   AF-A0A3D0IBM2-F1
#
_cell.length_a   1.000
_cell.length_b   1.000
_cell.length_c   1.000
_cell.angle_alpha   90.00
_cell.angle_beta   90.00
_cell.angle_gamma   90.00
#
_symmetry.space_group_name_H-M   'P 1'
#
loop_
_entity.id
_entity.type
_entity.pdbx_description
1 polymer ?
#
loop_
_entity_poly.entity_id
_entity_poly.type
_entity_poly.pdbx_seq_one_letter_code
_entity_poly.pdbx_strand_id
1 'polypeptide(L)'
;MPSEASRASSQEALASRFVLYVEGPSDREILRSWAWRVSPELARALVQAAVILGGRQPARAADHFRAVRSESPGARGLCVLDRDGSAASLPATSSTEPGLEFFTWGRRHIESYLLVPDAIVRAAGFLAEDPRQRRLVHRHLPPLQDEPALREVHAKALLAEGGPLARALGRPLSPGHIARQMDRRDLHPDVLDLLGRVAAGLEGTSALGGRRFSLPTDPLQG
;
A
#
# COMPACT_ATOMS: atom_id res chain seq x y z
N MET A 1 -5.52 -22.57 -47.65
CA MET A 1 -6.39 -22.32 -46.49
C MET A 1 -5.55 -22.49 -45.24
N PRO A 2 -5.06 -21.41 -44.59
CA PRO A 2 -4.35 -21.56 -43.33
C PRO A 2 -5.35 -22.00 -42.24
N SER A 3 -4.93 -23.01 -41.47
CA SER A 3 -5.66 -23.65 -40.37
C SER A 3 -6.04 -22.66 -39.26
N GLU A 4 -7.24 -22.82 -38.69
CA GLU A 4 -7.74 -22.08 -37.53
C GLU A 4 -6.79 -22.12 -36.32
N ALA A 5 -5.90 -23.12 -36.23
CA ALA A 5 -4.86 -23.20 -35.20
C ALA A 5 -3.83 -22.05 -35.29
N SER A 6 -3.64 -21.45 -36.47
CA SER A 6 -2.75 -20.31 -36.68
C SER A 6 -3.38 -18.98 -36.23
N ARG A 7 -4.71 -18.88 -36.14
CA ARG A 7 -5.39 -17.68 -35.58
C ARG A 7 -5.47 -17.72 -34.06
N ALA A 8 -5.54 -18.91 -33.46
CA ALA A 8 -5.52 -19.09 -32.01
C ALA A 8 -4.15 -18.73 -31.39
N SER A 9 -3.06 -18.90 -32.14
CA SER A 9 -1.71 -18.52 -31.69
C SER A 9 -1.42 -17.03 -31.81
N SER A 10 -2.09 -16.30 -32.73
CA SER A 10 -1.95 -14.83 -32.89
C SER A 10 -2.88 -14.00 -31.99
N GLN A 11 -3.67 -14.64 -31.12
CA GLN A 11 -4.09 -14.06 -29.83
C GLN A 11 -2.96 -14.16 -28.78
N GLU A 12 -1.74 -14.47 -29.22
CA GLU A 12 -0.43 -14.03 -28.72
C GLU A 12 -0.55 -12.98 -27.61
N ALA A 13 -0.62 -13.49 -26.38
CA ALA A 13 -0.25 -12.82 -25.14
C ALA A 13 -0.37 -11.29 -25.18
N LEU A 14 -1.60 -10.76 -25.20
CA LEU A 14 -1.83 -9.37 -24.81
C LEU A 14 -1.12 -9.17 -23.48
N ALA A 15 0.00 -8.43 -23.47
CA ALA A 15 0.75 -8.15 -22.27
C ALA A 15 -0.24 -7.58 -21.26
N SER A 16 -0.58 -8.39 -20.25
CA SER A 16 -1.50 -7.96 -19.21
C SER A 16 -0.83 -6.76 -18.55
N ARG A 17 -1.55 -5.64 -18.48
CA ARG A 17 -1.04 -4.42 -17.84
C ARG A 17 -1.59 -4.35 -16.42
N PHE A 18 -0.76 -3.99 -15.47
CA PHE A 18 -1.18 -3.76 -14.08
C PHE A 18 -1.05 -2.28 -13.75
N VAL A 19 -2.09 -1.71 -13.12
CA VAL A 19 -2.10 -0.32 -12.67
C VAL A 19 -2.48 -0.28 -11.19
N LEU A 20 -1.64 0.37 -10.39
CA LEU A 20 -1.90 0.63 -8.98
C LEU A 20 -2.32 2.09 -8.81
N TYR A 21 -3.53 2.35 -8.35
CA TYR A 21 -3.98 3.71 -8.04
C TYR A 21 -3.81 4.00 -6.56
N VAL A 22 -3.21 5.15 -6.26
CA VAL A 22 -2.97 5.66 -4.90
C VAL A 22 -3.43 7.10 -4.79
N GLU A 23 -3.86 7.54 -3.61
CA GLU A 23 -4.44 8.88 -3.45
C GLU A 23 -3.37 9.96 -3.60
N GLY A 24 -2.23 9.81 -2.92
CA GLY A 24 -1.20 10.83 -2.86
C GLY A 24 0.24 10.37 -3.14
N PRO A 25 1.17 11.34 -3.34
CA PRO A 25 2.60 11.05 -3.40
C PRO A 25 3.14 10.42 -2.10
N SER A 26 2.60 10.84 -0.94
CA SER A 26 2.96 10.30 0.38
C SER A 26 2.64 8.81 0.47
N ASP A 27 1.45 8.40 0.07
CA ASP A 27 1.02 7.00 0.07
C ASP A 27 1.96 6.14 -0.79
N ARG A 28 2.30 6.63 -1.99
CA ARG A 28 3.25 5.95 -2.88
C ARG A 28 4.61 5.76 -2.20
N GLU A 29 5.11 6.77 -1.48
CA GLU A 29 6.38 6.69 -0.76
C GLU A 29 6.32 5.68 0.39
N ILE A 30 5.22 5.68 1.16
CA ILE A 30 4.97 4.73 2.25
C ILE A 30 4.93 3.31 1.69
N LEU A 31 4.10 3.05 0.67
CA LEU A 31 3.97 1.74 0.03
C LEU A 31 5.30 1.26 -0.57
N ARG A 32 6.06 2.13 -1.24
CA ARG A 32 7.40 1.80 -1.74
C ARG A 32 8.32 1.37 -0.60
N SER A 33 8.29 2.08 0.53
CA SER A 33 9.16 1.82 1.67
C SER A 33 8.83 0.46 2.31
N TRP A 34 7.55 0.15 2.49
CA TRP A 34 7.11 -1.17 2.97
C TRP A 34 7.42 -2.28 1.97
N ALA A 35 7.14 -2.08 0.68
CA ALA A 35 7.47 -3.04 -0.37
C ALA A 35 8.97 -3.37 -0.37
N TRP A 36 9.84 -2.37 -0.11
CA TRP A 36 11.28 -2.59 -0.05
C TRP A 36 11.70 -3.54 1.09
N ARG A 37 10.95 -3.55 2.21
CA ARG A 37 11.19 -4.48 3.33
C ARG A 37 10.86 -5.92 2.97
N VAL A 38 10.03 -6.12 1.94
CA VAL A 38 9.61 -7.43 1.44
C VAL A 38 10.49 -7.86 0.26
N SER A 39 10.63 -7.00 -0.75
CA SER A 39 11.50 -7.19 -1.91
C SER A 39 11.84 -5.85 -2.57
N PRO A 40 13.13 -5.55 -2.79
CA PRO A 40 13.56 -4.38 -3.56
C PRO A 40 12.97 -4.33 -4.98
N GLU A 41 12.78 -5.49 -5.61
CA GLU A 41 12.20 -5.64 -6.94
C GLU A 41 10.72 -5.22 -6.94
N LEU A 42 9.95 -5.71 -5.95
CA LEU A 42 8.55 -5.35 -5.78
C LEU A 42 8.39 -3.84 -5.59
N ALA A 43 9.25 -3.23 -4.77
CA ALA A 43 9.22 -1.78 -4.55
C ALA A 43 9.44 -0.98 -5.84
N ARG A 44 10.36 -1.42 -6.71
CA ARG A 44 10.61 -0.77 -8.01
C ARG A 44 9.41 -0.94 -8.95
N ALA A 45 8.89 -2.16 -9.06
CA ALA A 45 7.76 -2.46 -9.93
C ALA A 45 6.47 -1.75 -9.47
N LEU A 46 6.22 -1.68 -8.16
CA LEU A 46 5.11 -0.94 -7.56
C LEU A 46 5.14 0.54 -7.98
N VAL A 47 6.29 1.20 -7.86
CA VAL A 47 6.44 2.62 -8.25
C VAL A 47 6.17 2.83 -9.74
N GLN A 48 6.60 1.89 -10.59
CA GLN A 48 6.37 1.96 -12.04
C GLN A 48 4.89 1.76 -12.41
N ALA A 49 4.17 0.91 -11.66
CA ALA A 49 2.75 0.67 -11.86
C ALA A 49 1.84 1.74 -11.22
N ALA A 50 2.39 2.58 -10.32
CA ALA A 50 1.61 3.50 -9.52
C ALA A 50 1.16 4.77 -10.27
N VAL A 51 -0.13 5.07 -10.22
CA VAL A 51 -0.79 6.29 -10.68
C VAL A 51 -1.33 7.06 -9.48
N ILE A 52 -0.96 8.33 -9.35
CA ILE A 52 -1.42 9.21 -8.26
C ILE A 52 -2.71 9.91 -8.69
N LEU A 53 -3.76 9.77 -7.89
CA LEU A 53 -5.09 10.31 -8.18
C LEU A 53 -5.26 11.78 -7.75
N GLY A 54 -4.49 12.25 -6.76
CA GLY A 54 -4.67 13.58 -6.17
C GLY A 54 -5.81 13.61 -5.15
N GLY A 55 -5.80 12.64 -4.23
CA GLY A 55 -6.83 12.41 -3.22
C GLY A 55 -7.73 11.21 -3.52
N ARG A 56 -8.75 11.00 -2.68
CA ARG A 56 -9.75 9.94 -2.80
C ARG A 56 -10.66 10.14 -4.03
N GLN A 57 -10.22 9.67 -5.21
CA GLN A 57 -10.96 9.83 -6.47
C GLN A 57 -11.25 8.48 -7.17
N PRO A 58 -12.12 7.61 -6.60
CA PRO A 58 -12.40 6.29 -7.16
C PRO A 58 -13.01 6.36 -8.58
N ALA A 59 -13.83 7.37 -8.88
CA ALA A 59 -14.40 7.58 -10.21
C ALA A 59 -13.30 7.85 -11.26
N ARG A 60 -12.33 8.70 -10.92
CA ARG A 60 -11.17 8.98 -11.79
C ARG A 60 -10.33 7.74 -12.05
N ALA A 61 -10.15 6.88 -11.04
CA ALA A 61 -9.48 5.59 -11.21
C ALA A 61 -10.24 4.68 -12.19
N ALA A 62 -11.58 4.60 -12.06
CA ALA A 62 -12.42 3.81 -12.96
C ALA A 62 -12.38 4.32 -14.41
N ASP A 63 -12.48 5.64 -14.62
CA ASP A 63 -12.42 6.23 -15.96
C ASP A 63 -11.06 6.04 -16.62
N HIS A 64 -9.97 6.25 -15.87
CA HIS A 64 -8.63 5.98 -16.38
C HIS A 64 -8.44 4.49 -16.69
N PHE A 65 -8.94 3.60 -15.83
CA PHE A 65 -8.81 2.17 -16.04
C PHE A 65 -9.61 1.67 -17.25
N ARG A 66 -10.79 2.23 -17.51
CA ARG A 66 -11.57 1.94 -18.72
C ARG A 66 -10.77 2.26 -19.99
N ALA A 67 -10.07 3.40 -20.02
CA ALA A 67 -9.18 3.74 -21.12
C ALA A 67 -8.04 2.73 -21.27
N VAL A 68 -7.38 2.35 -20.16
CA VAL A 68 -6.33 1.32 -20.16
C VAL A 68 -6.85 -0.02 -20.69
N ARG A 69 -8.08 -0.43 -20.33
CA ARG A 69 -8.68 -1.68 -20.80
C ARG A 69 -9.07 -1.67 -22.27
N SER A 70 -9.42 -0.51 -22.83
CA SER A 70 -9.64 -0.37 -24.27
C SER A 70 -8.37 -0.70 -25.07
N GLU A 71 -7.19 -0.44 -24.52
CA GLU A 71 -5.89 -0.74 -25.13
C GLU A 71 -5.36 -2.14 -24.76
N SER A 72 -5.63 -2.59 -23.53
CA SER A 72 -5.22 -3.89 -23.01
C SER A 72 -6.42 -4.57 -22.32
N PRO A 73 -7.24 -5.35 -23.07
CA PRO A 73 -8.45 -5.97 -22.53
C PRO A 73 -8.25 -6.83 -21.29
N GLY A 74 -7.05 -7.42 -21.14
CA GLY A 74 -6.62 -8.23 -20.01
C GLY A 74 -5.89 -7.46 -18.90
N ALA A 75 -5.96 -6.12 -18.89
CA ALA A 75 -5.38 -5.32 -17.83
C ALA A 75 -6.09 -5.54 -16.49
N ARG A 76 -5.33 -5.40 -15.40
CA ARG A 76 -5.80 -5.44 -14.02
C ARG A 76 -5.49 -4.11 -13.33
N GLY A 77 -6.39 -3.68 -12.47
CA GLY A 77 -6.25 -2.46 -11.68
C GLY A 77 -6.46 -2.74 -10.21
N LEU A 78 -5.71 -2.06 -9.35
CA LEU A 78 -5.93 -2.05 -7.91
C LEU A 78 -5.96 -0.61 -7.43
N CYS A 79 -7.06 -0.17 -6.83
CA CYS A 79 -7.22 1.18 -6.28
C CYS A 79 -7.22 1.14 -4.76
N VAL A 80 -6.21 1.76 -4.15
CA VAL A 80 -6.02 1.79 -2.70
C VAL A 80 -6.64 3.06 -2.15
N LEU A 81 -7.54 2.90 -1.18
CA LEU A 81 -8.28 3.99 -0.55
C LEU A 81 -8.09 3.96 0.96
N ASP A 82 -7.98 5.14 1.56
CA ASP A 82 -8.19 5.31 3.00
C ASP A 82 -9.62 4.89 3.36
N ARG A 83 -9.85 4.48 4.62
CA ARG A 83 -11.21 4.18 5.07
C ARG A 83 -12.03 5.47 5.15
N ASP A 84 -11.37 6.51 5.65
CA ASP A 84 -11.95 7.78 6.10
C ASP A 84 -13.07 7.59 7.13
N GLY A 85 -13.23 8.53 8.06
CA GLY A 85 -14.24 8.43 9.14
C GLY A 85 -15.69 8.57 8.67
N SER A 86 -15.92 8.70 7.37
CA SER A 86 -17.25 8.85 6.78
C SER A 86 -17.60 7.59 6.01
N ALA A 87 -18.66 6.90 6.44
CA ALA A 87 -19.24 5.75 5.75
C ALA A 87 -19.77 6.08 4.33
N ALA A 88 -19.58 7.30 3.85
CA ALA A 88 -19.95 7.72 2.52
C ALA A 88 -18.97 7.15 1.47
N SER A 89 -19.46 6.06 0.86
CA SER A 89 -19.28 5.80 -0.56
C SER A 89 -17.96 5.14 -0.96
N LEU A 90 -17.78 3.87 -0.56
CA LEU A 90 -17.44 2.92 -1.63
C LEU A 90 -18.59 3.00 -2.65
N PRO A 91 -18.33 3.16 -3.96
CA PRO A 91 -19.41 3.08 -4.93
C PRO A 91 -20.17 1.79 -4.63
N ALA A 92 -21.49 1.90 -4.47
CA ALA A 92 -22.36 0.75 -4.38
C ALA A 92 -21.94 -0.20 -5.50
N THR A 93 -21.82 -1.47 -5.18
CA THR A 93 -21.31 -2.62 -5.94
C THR A 93 -21.91 -2.83 -7.35
N SER A 94 -22.61 -1.84 -7.91
CA SER A 94 -23.27 -1.86 -9.21
C SER A 94 -22.42 -1.33 -10.37
N SER A 95 -21.17 -0.89 -10.16
CA SER A 95 -20.32 -0.40 -11.27
C SER A 95 -18.83 -0.67 -11.04
N THR A 96 -18.47 -1.87 -10.59
CA THR A 96 -17.07 -2.32 -10.60
C THR A 96 -16.63 -2.52 -12.04
N GLU A 97 -15.81 -1.59 -12.56
CA GLU A 97 -15.19 -1.72 -13.86
C GLU A 97 -14.46 -3.08 -13.91
N PRO A 98 -14.78 -4.00 -14.85
CA PRO A 98 -14.25 -5.35 -14.77
C PRO A 98 -12.72 -5.36 -14.83
N GLY A 99 -12.08 -6.04 -13.89
CA GLY A 99 -10.63 -6.06 -13.73
C GLY A 99 -10.07 -4.95 -12.82
N LEU A 100 -10.88 -3.99 -12.37
CA LEU A 100 -10.52 -3.00 -11.34
C LEU A 100 -11.00 -3.47 -9.97
N GLU A 101 -10.06 -3.63 -9.07
CA GLU A 101 -10.32 -3.95 -7.67
C GLU A 101 -10.13 -2.71 -6.80
N PHE A 102 -10.94 -2.58 -5.75
CA PHE A 102 -10.77 -1.55 -4.73
C PHE A 102 -10.32 -2.19 -3.42
N PHE A 103 -9.23 -1.69 -2.86
CA PHE A 103 -8.73 -2.06 -1.55
C PHE A 103 -8.90 -0.88 -0.61
N THR A 104 -9.61 -1.10 0.50
CA THR A 104 -9.81 -0.07 1.53
C THR A 104 -9.14 -0.53 2.80
N TRP A 105 -8.30 0.34 3.39
CA TRP A 105 -7.61 0.05 4.63
C TRP A 105 -8.58 -0.29 5.77
N GLY A 106 -8.23 -1.27 6.62
CA GLY A 106 -8.99 -1.58 7.83
C GLY A 106 -8.96 -0.45 8.86
N ARG A 107 -7.80 0.22 9.01
CA ARG A 107 -7.61 1.43 9.81
C ARG A 107 -7.96 2.70 9.03
N ARG A 108 -8.19 3.81 9.75
CA ARG A 108 -8.70 5.07 9.18
C ARG A 108 -7.94 5.57 7.95
N HIS A 109 -6.61 5.62 8.05
CA HIS A 109 -5.71 6.06 6.97
C HIS A 109 -4.49 5.15 6.87
N ILE A 110 -3.78 5.17 5.74
CA ILE A 110 -2.49 4.48 5.57
C ILE A 110 -1.47 4.83 6.66
N GLU A 111 -1.44 6.08 7.15
CA GLU A 111 -0.53 6.49 8.22
C GLU A 111 -0.81 5.80 9.56
N SER A 112 -1.99 5.21 9.74
CA SER A 112 -2.36 4.49 10.96
C SER A 112 -1.55 3.19 11.14
N TYR A 113 -0.97 2.67 10.05
CA TYR A 113 -0.05 1.54 10.10
C TYR A 113 1.40 1.95 10.41
N LEU A 114 1.70 3.25 10.43
CA LEU A 114 2.99 3.78 10.83
C LEU A 114 3.11 3.99 12.35
N LEU A 115 2.03 3.75 13.10
CA LEU A 115 1.98 3.91 14.56
C LEU A 115 2.67 2.74 15.28
N VAL A 116 3.90 2.44 14.86
CA VAL A 116 4.78 1.43 15.45
C VAL A 116 5.82 2.16 16.31
N PRO A 117 5.76 2.03 17.66
CA PRO A 117 6.63 2.77 18.58
C PRO A 117 8.11 2.65 18.23
N ASP A 118 8.59 1.43 17.97
CA ASP A 118 10.01 1.18 17.72
C ASP A 118 10.47 1.80 16.39
N ALA A 119 9.63 1.76 15.35
CA ALA A 119 9.91 2.44 14.09
C ALA A 119 9.94 3.96 14.24
N ILE A 120 9.04 4.52 15.05
CA ILE A 120 9.00 5.96 15.35
C ILE A 120 10.26 6.40 16.13
N VAL A 121 10.71 5.62 17.11
CA VAL A 121 11.95 5.90 17.86
C VAL A 121 13.15 5.89 16.90
N ARG A 122 13.26 4.87 16.03
CA ARG A 122 14.31 4.82 14.99
C ARG A 122 14.25 6.01 14.04
N ALA A 123 13.05 6.38 13.58
CA ALA A 123 12.81 7.51 12.68
C ALA A 123 13.12 8.87 13.32
N ALA A 124 12.93 8.98 14.63
CA ALA A 124 13.32 10.15 15.38
C ALA A 124 14.84 10.27 15.53
N GLY A 125 15.66 9.28 15.14
CA GLY A 125 17.12 9.33 15.27
C GLY A 125 17.59 9.22 16.72
N PHE A 126 16.78 8.60 17.56
CA PHE A 126 17.10 8.30 18.94
C PHE A 126 17.97 7.04 19.04
N LEU A 127 18.86 6.99 20.05
CA LEU A 127 19.55 5.74 20.37
C LEU A 127 18.48 4.73 20.79
N ALA A 128 18.41 3.60 20.09
CA ALA A 128 17.32 2.62 20.18
C ALA A 128 17.07 2.07 21.62
N GLU A 129 17.96 2.36 22.55
CA GLU A 129 17.92 1.86 23.93
C GLU A 129 17.46 2.89 24.97
N ASP A 130 17.16 4.15 24.65
CA ASP A 130 16.68 5.10 25.68
C ASP A 130 15.21 4.77 26.08
N PRO A 131 14.96 4.22 27.28
CA PRO A 131 13.62 3.83 27.69
C PRO A 131 12.70 5.04 27.91
N ARG A 132 13.26 6.25 28.11
CA ARG A 132 12.47 7.48 28.29
C ARG A 132 11.81 7.89 26.98
N GLN A 133 12.54 7.80 25.87
CA GLN A 133 12.03 8.14 24.54
C GLN A 133 10.97 7.14 24.10
N ARG A 134 11.20 5.85 24.33
CA ARG A 134 10.19 4.81 24.08
C ARG A 134 8.91 5.06 24.89
N ARG A 135 9.03 5.31 26.20
CA ARG A 135 7.88 5.66 27.05
C ARG A 135 7.13 6.91 26.58
N LEU A 136 7.86 7.91 26.07
CA LEU A 136 7.26 9.13 25.55
C LEU A 136 6.40 8.83 24.31
N VAL A 137 6.94 8.07 23.35
CA VAL A 137 6.18 7.63 22.17
C VAL A 137 4.95 6.84 22.58
N HIS A 138 5.09 5.84 23.45
CA HIS A 138 3.96 5.03 23.93
C HIS A 138 2.85 5.83 24.62
N ARG A 139 3.15 6.96 25.26
CA ARG A 139 2.13 7.82 25.88
C ARG A 139 1.22 8.49 24.85
N HIS A 140 1.70 8.68 23.62
CA HIS A 140 0.98 9.38 22.56
C HIS A 140 0.31 8.44 21.55
N LEU A 141 0.56 7.14 21.65
CA LEU A 141 0.00 6.14 20.74
C LEU A 141 -1.01 5.25 21.49
N PRO A 142 -2.08 4.79 20.82
CA PRO A 142 -2.84 3.66 21.31
C PRO A 142 -1.94 2.43 21.50
N PRO A 143 -2.24 1.53 22.45
CA PRO A 143 -1.55 0.25 22.55
C PRO A 143 -1.62 -0.52 21.24
N LEU A 144 -0.53 -1.22 20.85
CA LEU A 144 -0.48 -1.95 19.57
C LEU A 144 -1.54 -3.05 19.46
N GLN A 145 -1.97 -3.61 20.60
CA GLN A 145 -3.01 -4.62 20.69
C GLN A 145 -4.44 -4.04 20.70
N ASP A 146 -4.59 -2.73 20.83
CA ASP A 146 -5.89 -2.06 20.83
C ASP A 146 -6.30 -1.68 19.40
N GLU A 147 -6.68 -2.70 18.63
CA GLU A 147 -7.09 -2.52 17.23
C GLU A 147 -8.28 -1.55 17.08
N PRO A 148 -9.33 -1.56 17.94
CA PRO A 148 -10.37 -0.54 17.88
C PRO A 148 -9.84 0.89 17.99
N ALA A 149 -8.91 1.17 18.92
CA ALA A 149 -8.33 2.51 19.03
C ALA A 149 -7.44 2.87 17.83
N LEU A 150 -6.64 1.93 17.33
CA LEU A 150 -5.80 2.12 16.13
C LEU A 150 -6.62 2.28 14.85
N ARG A 151 -7.83 1.74 14.81
CA ARG A 151 -8.76 1.91 13.70
C ARG A 151 -9.32 3.31 13.61
N GLU A 152 -9.54 3.99 14.74
CA GLU A 152 -10.19 5.32 14.78
C GLU A 152 -9.22 6.49 14.86
N VAL A 153 -7.98 6.26 15.29
CA VAL A 153 -6.96 7.29 15.50
C VAL A 153 -6.73 8.14 14.24
N HIS A 154 -6.69 9.46 14.41
CA HIS A 154 -6.39 10.39 13.33
C HIS A 154 -4.88 10.48 13.08
N ALA A 155 -4.27 9.42 12.57
CA ALA A 155 -2.81 9.30 12.42
C ALA A 155 -2.16 10.47 11.66
N LYS A 156 -2.81 11.00 10.61
CA LYS A 156 -2.34 12.20 9.88
C LYS A 156 -2.13 13.42 10.79
N ALA A 157 -3.02 13.64 11.76
CA ALA A 157 -2.92 14.77 12.69
C ALA A 157 -1.88 14.50 13.80
N LEU A 158 -1.75 13.23 14.18
CA LEU A 158 -0.76 12.80 15.16
C LEU A 158 0.68 12.96 14.64
N LEU A 159 0.90 12.61 13.37
CA LEU A 159 2.18 12.63 12.68
C LEU A 159 2.45 13.93 11.88
N ALA A 160 1.51 14.86 11.84
CA ALA A 160 1.68 16.15 11.16
C ALA A 160 2.90 16.93 11.70
N GLU A 161 3.41 17.85 10.88
CA GLU A 161 4.37 18.85 11.34
C GLU A 161 3.73 19.68 12.47
N GLY A 162 4.33 19.65 13.67
CA GLY A 162 3.72 20.26 14.87
C GLY A 162 2.59 19.43 15.52
N GLY A 163 2.34 18.20 15.06
CA GLY A 163 1.45 17.25 15.70
C GLY A 163 1.89 16.90 17.13
N PRO A 164 1.00 16.32 17.97
CA PRO A 164 1.31 15.99 19.37
C PRO A 164 2.60 15.19 19.53
N LEU A 165 2.84 14.22 18.64
CA LEU A 165 4.03 13.37 18.71
C LEU A 165 5.30 14.14 18.29
N ALA A 166 5.26 14.91 17.20
CA ALA A 166 6.38 15.76 16.78
C ALA A 166 6.77 16.79 17.87
N ARG A 167 5.77 17.41 18.51
CA ARG A 167 5.97 18.33 19.64
C ARG A 167 6.60 17.63 20.84
N ALA A 168 6.11 16.45 21.21
CA ALA A 168 6.66 15.69 22.32
C ALA A 168 8.12 15.31 22.09
N LEU A 169 8.47 14.89 20.87
CA LEU A 169 9.83 14.50 20.51
C LEU A 169 10.76 15.69 20.22
N GLY A 170 10.22 16.91 20.15
CA GLY A 170 10.96 18.13 19.81
C GLY A 170 11.52 18.13 18.38
N ARG A 171 10.95 17.34 17.47
CA ARG A 171 11.41 17.24 16.07
C ARG A 171 10.29 16.78 15.14
N PRO A 172 10.31 17.21 13.86
CA PRO A 172 9.33 16.75 12.88
C PRO A 172 9.50 15.26 12.60
N LEU A 173 8.38 14.58 12.33
CA LEU A 173 8.35 13.21 11.86
C LEU A 173 7.79 13.18 10.45
N SER A 174 8.46 12.48 9.54
CA SER A 174 7.95 12.24 8.19
C SER A 174 7.35 10.84 8.13
N PRO A 175 6.08 10.67 7.69
CA PRO A 175 5.48 9.36 7.47
C PRO A 175 6.33 8.44 6.59
N GLY A 176 6.86 8.96 5.48
CA GLY A 176 7.78 8.21 4.60
C GLY A 176 9.08 7.82 5.30
N HIS A 177 9.62 8.67 6.19
CA HIS A 177 10.79 8.31 6.98
C HIS A 177 10.48 7.22 8.02
N ILE A 178 9.34 7.28 8.71
CA ILE A 178 8.90 6.21 9.62
C ILE A 178 8.77 4.89 8.85
N ALA A 179 8.11 4.90 7.69
CA ALA A 179 7.93 3.71 6.86
C ALA A 179 9.27 3.07 6.45
N ARG A 180 10.30 3.89 6.16
CA ARG A 180 11.66 3.38 5.85
C ARG A 180 12.35 2.71 7.03
N GLN A 181 12.02 3.12 8.26
CA GLN A 181 12.61 2.59 9.48
C GLN A 181 11.87 1.35 10.00
N MET A 182 10.69 1.04 9.50
CA MET A 182 9.98 -0.19 9.87
C MET A 182 10.75 -1.43 9.42
N ASP A 183 10.71 -2.48 10.24
CA ASP A 183 11.14 -3.82 9.84
C ASP A 183 9.98 -4.58 9.19
N ARG A 184 10.29 -5.69 8.52
CA ARG A 184 9.24 -6.57 7.98
C ARG A 184 8.25 -7.05 9.05
N ARG A 185 8.74 -7.29 10.27
CA ARG A 185 7.93 -7.70 11.45
C ARG A 185 6.99 -6.61 11.96
N ASP A 186 7.27 -5.34 11.61
CA ASP A 186 6.42 -4.22 11.98
C ASP A 186 5.23 -4.07 11.02
N LEU A 187 5.24 -4.78 9.88
CA LEU A 187 4.19 -4.67 8.87
C LEU A 187 2.92 -5.40 9.33
N HIS A 188 1.83 -4.64 9.40
CA HIS A 188 0.51 -5.17 9.71
C HIS A 188 0.02 -6.16 8.64
N PRO A 189 -0.80 -7.18 9.00
CA PRO A 189 -1.40 -8.11 8.03
C PRO A 189 -2.09 -7.43 6.83
N ASP A 190 -2.89 -6.37 7.02
CA ASP A 190 -3.49 -5.60 5.91
C ASP A 190 -2.45 -5.05 4.92
N VAL A 191 -1.29 -4.61 5.42
CA VAL A 191 -0.19 -4.12 4.56
C VAL A 191 0.40 -5.26 3.74
N LEU A 192 0.57 -6.42 4.36
CA LEU A 192 1.08 -7.61 3.68
C LEU A 192 0.07 -8.14 2.65
N ASP A 193 -1.23 -8.13 2.95
CA ASP A 193 -2.29 -8.48 2.00
C ASP A 193 -2.27 -7.55 0.79
N LEU A 194 -2.21 -6.23 1.00
CA LEU A 194 -2.09 -5.28 -0.11
C LEU A 194 -0.85 -5.56 -0.97
N LEU A 195 0.31 -5.72 -0.35
CA LEU A 195 1.56 -6.00 -1.08
C LEU A 195 1.50 -7.33 -1.83
N GLY A 196 0.81 -8.34 -1.29
CA GLY A 196 0.55 -9.60 -1.97
C GLY A 196 -0.34 -9.44 -3.21
N ARG A 197 -1.40 -8.63 -3.12
CA ARG A 197 -2.26 -8.31 -4.28
C ARG A 197 -1.51 -7.54 -5.36
N VAL A 198 -0.66 -6.58 -4.96
CA VAL A 198 0.22 -5.86 -5.89
C VAL A 198 1.20 -6.82 -6.57
N ALA A 199 1.86 -7.70 -5.82
CA ALA A 199 2.75 -8.71 -6.37
C ALA A 199 2.04 -9.62 -7.37
N ALA A 200 0.88 -10.17 -7.01
CA ALA A 200 0.09 -11.02 -7.90
C ALA A 200 -0.37 -10.28 -9.18
N GLY A 201 -0.71 -8.99 -9.06
CA GLY A 201 -1.00 -8.12 -10.20
C GLY A 201 0.18 -8.00 -11.16
N LEU A 202 1.38 -7.75 -10.64
CA LEU A 202 2.62 -7.60 -11.39
C LEU A 202 3.18 -8.91 -11.96
N GLU A 203 2.93 -10.05 -11.31
CA GLU A 203 3.29 -11.37 -11.85
C GLU A 203 2.41 -11.72 -13.06
N GLY A 204 1.13 -11.38 -13.01
CA GLY A 204 0.20 -11.56 -14.13
C GLY A 204 0.64 -10.80 -15.39
N THR A 205 1.37 -9.69 -15.25
CA THR A 205 1.97 -8.96 -16.39
C THR A 205 3.26 -9.59 -16.90
N SER A 206 3.94 -10.38 -16.05
CA SER A 206 5.27 -10.94 -16.30
C SER A 206 5.23 -12.32 -16.95
N ALA A 207 4.06 -12.83 -17.37
CA ALA A 207 3.94 -14.07 -18.14
C ALA A 207 4.68 -14.03 -19.50
N LEU A 208 5.19 -12.86 -19.92
CA LEU A 208 6.08 -12.67 -21.06
C LEU A 208 7.58 -12.55 -20.68
N GLY A 209 7.94 -12.70 -19.40
CA GLY A 209 9.30 -12.47 -18.91
C GLY A 209 9.54 -12.83 -17.43
N GLY A 210 9.36 -14.10 -17.05
CA GLY A 210 10.16 -14.83 -16.04
C GLY A 210 10.37 -14.28 -14.62
N ARG A 211 9.72 -13.21 -14.16
CA ARG A 211 9.92 -12.67 -12.81
C ARG A 211 8.81 -13.07 -11.84
N ARG A 212 9.11 -14.02 -10.95
CA ARG A 212 8.30 -14.32 -9.76
C ARG A 212 8.77 -13.47 -8.58
N PHE A 213 7.84 -12.83 -7.89
CA PHE A 213 8.05 -12.20 -6.59
C PHE A 213 7.72 -13.23 -5.51
N SER A 214 8.71 -14.02 -5.10
CA SER A 214 8.54 -14.92 -3.97
C SER A 214 8.41 -14.12 -2.67
N LEU A 215 7.18 -14.00 -2.15
CA LEU A 215 6.96 -13.71 -0.75
C LEU A 215 7.42 -14.95 0.03
N PRO A 216 8.44 -14.87 0.91
CA PRO A 216 8.79 -16.02 1.72
C PRO A 216 7.61 -16.32 2.64
N THR A 217 7.09 -17.55 2.53
CA THR A 217 6.16 -18.14 3.49
C THR A 217 6.86 -18.26 4.83
N ASP A 218 6.23 -17.74 5.89
CA ASP A 218 6.77 -17.80 7.24
C ASP A 218 6.98 -19.27 7.65
N PRO A 219 8.19 -19.69 8.07
CA PRO A 219 8.38 -20.97 8.73
C PRO A 219 8.15 -20.79 10.23
N LEU A 220 6.89 -20.63 10.64
CA LEU A 220 6.53 -20.63 12.06
C LEU A 220 5.30 -21.51 12.30
N GLN A 221 5.48 -22.81 12.07
CA GLN A 221 4.86 -23.87 12.86
C GLN A 221 5.94 -24.92 13.14
N GLY A 222 6.53 -24.85 14.33
CA GLY A 222 7.53 -25.77 14.86
C GLY A 222 7.74 -25.49 16.32
#